data_AF-A0AAN7T279-F1
#
_entry.id   AF-A0AAN7T279-F1
#
_cell.length_a   1.000
_cell.length_b   1.000
_cell.length_c   1.000
_cell.angle_alpha   90.00
_cell.angle_beta   90.00
_cell.angle_gamma   90.00
#
_symmetry.space_group_name_H-M   'P 1'
#
loop_
_entity.id
_entity.type
_entity.pdbx_description
1 polymer ?
#
loop_
_entity_poly.entity_id
_entity_poly.type
_entity_poly.pdbx_seq_one_letter_code
_entity_poly.pdbx_strand_id
1 'polypeptide(L)'
;MLWIDALCINQNDVLERNAQVRIMGDIFRSASMVVNWLGAGSQNSRITLAFRVMNLVWSSSSIDNADQLDSVPSIEGVDEDEIWQSVVELCSLPYWNRVWVAQEILLSSNNYLLHGSTSLPWHMFANFISLIDVRFPCPSQYNRLIHNSTAKSYALSKPYTSVPRELTWRVGSALKHDYEF
;
A
#
# COMPACT_ATOMS: atom_id res chain seq x y z
N MET A 1 -3.56 22.63 0.58
CA MET A 1 -4.24 22.37 -0.71
C MET A 1 -4.57 20.90 -0.76
N LEU A 2 -5.80 20.53 -1.10
CA LEU A 2 -6.25 19.15 -1.25
C LEU A 2 -6.59 18.92 -2.72
N TRP A 3 -6.13 17.82 -3.30
CA TRP A 3 -6.42 17.44 -4.69
C TRP A 3 -7.12 16.09 -4.69
N ILE A 4 -8.25 16.01 -5.38
CA ILE A 4 -9.05 14.80 -5.54
C ILE A 4 -9.43 14.76 -7.03
N ASP A 5 -8.96 13.74 -7.75
CA ASP A 5 -9.17 13.57 -9.20
C ASP A 5 -10.63 13.80 -9.62
N ALA A 6 -11.58 13.20 -8.91
CA ALA A 6 -13.01 13.30 -9.18
C ALA A 6 -13.59 14.72 -9.01
N LEU A 7 -12.93 15.59 -8.25
CA LEU A 7 -13.38 16.97 -7.98
C LEU A 7 -12.57 18.02 -8.74
N CYS A 8 -11.27 17.77 -8.95
CA CYS A 8 -10.34 18.72 -9.53
C CYS A 8 -10.26 18.60 -11.07
N ILE A 9 -10.68 17.47 -11.64
CA ILE A 9 -10.71 17.25 -13.09
C ILE A 9 -12.15 17.35 -13.57
N ASN A 10 -12.40 18.16 -14.59
CA ASN A 10 -13.68 18.14 -15.27
C ASN A 10 -13.87 16.82 -16.02
N GLN A 11 -14.64 15.91 -15.44
CA GLN A 11 -14.86 14.58 -15.99
C GLN A 11 -15.60 14.61 -17.34
N ASN A 12 -16.27 15.72 -17.67
CA ASN A 12 -17.00 15.91 -18.93
C ASN A 12 -16.14 16.50 -20.05
N ASP A 13 -14.92 16.97 -19.76
CA ASP A 13 -13.99 17.49 -20.76
C ASP A 13 -12.87 16.47 -21.01
N VAL A 14 -12.93 15.81 -22.17
CA VAL A 14 -11.95 14.80 -22.57
C VAL A 14 -10.57 15.39 -22.79
N LEU A 15 -10.46 16.62 -23.31
CA LEU A 15 -9.18 17.26 -23.57
C LEU A 15 -8.49 17.63 -22.26
N GLU A 16 -9.24 18.20 -21.32
CA GLU A 16 -8.75 18.47 -19.97
C GLU A 16 -8.34 17.17 -19.28
N ARG A 17 -9.20 16.15 -19.26
CA ARG A 17 -8.91 14.87 -18.62
C ARG A 17 -7.63 14.25 -19.18
N ASN A 18 -7.44 14.26 -20.49
CA ASN A 18 -6.22 13.75 -21.12
C ASN A 18 -4.98 14.58 -20.73
N ALA A 19 -5.13 15.90 -20.57
CA ALA A 19 -4.06 16.75 -20.07
C ALA A 19 -3.74 16.48 -18.60
N GLN A 20 -4.75 16.29 -17.76
CA GLN A 20 -4.60 15.96 -16.34
C GLN A 20 -3.92 14.61 -16.14
N VAL A 21 -4.34 13.58 -16.89
CA VAL A 21 -3.72 12.24 -16.85
C VAL A 21 -2.21 12.31 -17.10
N ARG A 22 -1.75 13.17 -18.03
CA ARG A 22 -0.32 13.35 -18.31
C ARG A 22 0.49 13.94 -17.15
N ILE A 23 -0.15 14.70 -16.25
CA ILE A 23 0.51 15.35 -15.11
C ILE A 23 0.22 14.68 -13.76
N MET A 24 -0.67 13.68 -13.70
CA MET A 24 -1.03 12.97 -12.46
C MET A 24 0.19 12.40 -11.74
N GLY A 25 1.15 11.85 -12.48
CA GLY A 25 2.39 11.33 -11.90
C GLY A 25 3.20 12.40 -11.16
N ASP A 26 3.26 13.63 -11.71
CA ASP A 26 3.95 14.76 -11.08
C ASP A 26 3.19 15.28 -9.86
N ILE A 27 1.85 15.24 -9.89
CA ILE A 27 1.00 15.57 -8.75
C ILE A 27 1.28 14.61 -7.59
N PHE A 28 1.23 13.30 -7.81
CA PHE A 28 1.50 12.30 -6.77
C PHE A 28 2.95 12.37 -6.25
N ARG A 29 3.91 12.64 -7.13
CA ARG A 29 5.32 12.79 -6.77
C ARG A 29 5.58 14.04 -5.92
N SER A 30 4.86 15.13 -6.20
CA SER A 30 5.03 16.42 -5.53
C SER A 30 4.15 16.57 -4.29
N ALA A 31 3.19 15.67 -4.09
CA ALA A 31 2.31 15.69 -2.93
C ALA A 31 3.10 15.45 -1.64
N SER A 32 2.83 16.26 -0.62
CA SER A 32 3.39 16.06 0.73
C SER A 32 2.83 14.81 1.41
N MET A 33 1.65 14.36 0.99
CA MET A 33 0.98 13.15 1.45
C MET A 33 -0.06 12.70 0.43
N VAL A 34 -0.16 11.39 0.22
CA VAL A 34 -1.23 10.76 -0.56
C VAL A 34 -2.04 9.87 0.37
N VAL A 35 -3.36 9.99 0.27
CA VAL A 35 -4.32 9.22 1.06
C VAL A 35 -5.15 8.35 0.13
N ASN A 36 -4.98 7.04 0.26
CA ASN A 36 -5.68 6.02 -0.50
C ASN A 36 -6.94 5.62 0.29
N TRP A 37 -8.08 6.16 -0.11
CA TRP A 37 -9.35 5.88 0.56
C TRP A 37 -9.93 4.54 0.12
N LEU A 38 -10.05 3.61 1.07
CA LEU A 38 -10.52 2.25 0.88
C LEU A 38 -12.02 2.06 1.19
N GLY A 39 -12.70 3.12 1.60
CA GLY A 39 -14.13 3.12 1.90
C GLY A 39 -14.48 3.83 3.20
N ALA A 40 -15.76 4.17 3.35
CA ALA A 40 -16.28 4.88 4.52
C ALA A 40 -16.15 4.07 5.82
N GLY A 41 -16.03 2.75 5.71
CA GLY A 41 -15.85 1.83 6.82
C GLY A 41 -16.98 1.85 7.85
N SER A 42 -16.97 0.84 8.72
CA SER A 42 -17.69 0.88 9.99
C SER A 42 -16.73 0.40 11.08
N GLN A 43 -16.95 0.81 12.33
CA GLN A 43 -16.08 0.41 13.44
C GLN A 43 -16.03 -1.13 13.61
N ASN A 44 -17.09 -1.82 13.19
CA ASN A 44 -17.25 -3.28 13.30
C ASN A 44 -17.01 -4.02 11.97
N SER A 45 -16.50 -3.35 10.94
CA SER A 45 -16.17 -4.05 9.69
C SER A 45 -14.87 -4.85 9.83
N ARG A 46 -14.78 -5.98 9.14
CA ARG A 46 -13.57 -6.81 9.08
C ARG A 46 -12.37 -6.01 8.57
N ILE A 47 -12.55 -5.12 7.59
CA ILE A 47 -11.44 -4.27 7.12
C ILE A 47 -10.88 -3.38 8.25
N THR A 48 -11.74 -2.82 9.10
CA THR A 48 -11.29 -2.06 10.29
C THR A 48 -10.55 -2.94 11.28
N LEU A 49 -10.96 -4.20 11.46
CA LEU A 49 -10.21 -5.19 12.26
C LEU A 49 -8.80 -5.42 11.68
N ALA A 50 -8.66 -5.58 10.36
CA ALA A 50 -7.36 -5.75 9.71
C ALA A 50 -6.43 -4.55 9.99
N PHE A 51 -6.96 -3.32 9.89
CA PHE A 51 -6.22 -2.10 10.24
C PHE A 51 -5.79 -2.09 11.71
N ARG A 52 -6.66 -2.51 12.63
CA ARG A 52 -6.34 -2.59 14.07
C ARG A 52 -5.23 -3.61 14.32
N VAL A 53 -5.31 -4.80 13.74
CA VAL A 53 -4.29 -5.84 13.85
C VAL A 53 -2.94 -5.32 13.37
N MET A 54 -2.88 -4.77 12.16
CA MET A 54 -1.62 -4.27 11.59
C MET A 54 -1.01 -3.12 12.42
N ASN A 55 -1.84 -2.22 12.95
CA ASN A 55 -1.38 -1.16 13.85
C ASN A 55 -0.91 -1.69 15.21
N LEU A 56 -1.52 -2.76 15.72
CA LEU A 56 -1.07 -3.43 16.94
C LEU A 56 0.28 -4.11 16.73
N VAL A 57 0.43 -4.90 15.66
CA VAL A 57 1.71 -5.53 15.27
C VAL A 57 2.82 -4.49 15.18
N TRP A 58 2.50 -3.32 14.59
CA TRP A 58 3.46 -2.23 14.49
C TRP A 58 3.79 -1.61 15.85
N SER A 59 2.77 -1.35 16.69
CA SER A 59 2.96 -0.73 18.00
C SER A 59 3.67 -1.65 18.99
N SER A 60 3.53 -2.97 18.83
CA SER A 60 4.13 -3.97 19.70
C SER A 60 5.60 -4.26 19.37
N SER A 61 6.11 -3.81 18.21
CA SER A 61 7.28 -4.45 17.65
C SER A 61 8.18 -3.56 16.79
N SER A 62 9.47 -3.54 17.15
CA SER A 62 10.61 -3.07 16.34
C SER A 62 10.92 -4.01 15.16
N ILE A 63 9.90 -4.48 14.40
CA ILE A 63 10.08 -5.60 13.44
C ILE A 63 10.91 -5.15 12.23
N ASP A 64 12.21 -5.35 12.35
CA ASP A 64 13.17 -5.32 11.25
C ASP A 64 13.33 -6.70 10.59
N ASN A 65 12.76 -7.78 11.14
CA ASN A 65 12.95 -9.15 10.63
C ASN A 65 11.67 -9.99 10.62
N ALA A 66 11.46 -10.69 9.50
CA ALA A 66 10.28 -11.51 9.25
C ALA A 66 10.14 -12.75 10.14
N ASP A 67 11.25 -13.18 10.75
CA ASP A 67 11.34 -14.38 11.56
C ASP A 67 10.81 -14.21 13.00
N GLN A 68 10.33 -13.02 13.39
CA GLN A 68 9.88 -12.74 14.78
C GLN A 68 8.37 -12.73 14.98
N LEU A 69 7.56 -12.87 13.92
CA LEU A 69 6.10 -12.99 14.08
C LEU A 69 5.72 -14.46 14.29
N ASP A 70 6.00 -14.99 15.48
CA ASP A 70 5.64 -16.36 15.85
C ASP A 70 4.12 -16.59 15.80
N SER A 71 3.35 -15.54 16.14
CA SER A 71 1.88 -15.52 16.14
C SER A 71 1.34 -14.12 15.82
N VAL A 72 0.20 -14.06 15.12
CA VAL A 72 -0.59 -12.83 14.99
C VAL A 72 -1.00 -12.34 16.40
N PRO A 73 -0.91 -11.03 16.73
CA PRO A 73 -1.28 -10.56 18.05
C PRO A 73 -2.74 -10.90 18.37
N SER A 74 -2.93 -11.53 19.53
CA SER A 74 -4.27 -11.85 20.04
C SER A 74 -5.02 -10.57 20.36
N ILE A 75 -6.19 -10.41 19.75
CA ILE A 75 -7.15 -9.36 20.12
C ILE A 75 -8.21 -10.01 21.00
N GLU A 76 -8.48 -9.42 22.16
CA GLU A 76 -9.48 -9.94 23.09
C GLU A 76 -10.83 -10.09 22.38
N GLY A 77 -11.39 -11.31 22.41
CA GLY A 77 -12.67 -11.64 21.81
C GLY A 77 -12.65 -11.85 20.29
N VAL A 78 -11.48 -11.93 19.65
CA VAL A 78 -11.33 -12.18 18.21
C VAL A 78 -10.42 -13.40 18.01
N ASP A 79 -10.88 -14.38 17.25
CA ASP A 79 -10.07 -15.56 16.92
C ASP A 79 -9.13 -15.33 15.71
N GLU A 80 -8.18 -16.24 15.53
CA GLU A 80 -7.17 -16.13 14.45
C GLU A 80 -7.80 -16.20 13.05
N ASP A 81 -8.87 -16.99 12.90
CA ASP A 81 -9.60 -17.13 11.64
C ASP A 81 -10.28 -15.81 11.26
N GLU A 82 -10.91 -15.11 12.20
CA GLU A 82 -11.52 -13.81 11.97
C GLU A 82 -10.48 -12.75 11.59
N ILE A 83 -9.31 -12.77 12.24
CA ILE A 83 -8.19 -11.91 11.84
C ILE A 83 -7.75 -12.23 10.41
N TRP A 84 -7.61 -13.51 10.06
CA TRP A 84 -7.21 -13.90 8.71
C TRP A 84 -8.22 -13.45 7.66
N GLN A 85 -9.51 -13.71 7.88
CA GLN A 85 -10.60 -13.26 7.00
C GLN A 85 -10.60 -11.74 6.83
N SER A 86 -10.24 -11.00 7.88
CA SER A 86 -10.12 -9.55 7.83
C SER A 86 -9.04 -9.07 6.86
N VAL A 87 -7.88 -9.73 6.87
CA VAL A 87 -6.76 -9.42 5.98
C VAL A 87 -7.09 -9.81 4.55
N VAL A 88 -7.69 -10.99 4.34
CA VAL A 88 -8.13 -11.46 3.02
C VAL A 88 -9.14 -10.50 2.41
N GLU A 89 -10.11 -10.00 3.20
CA GLU A 89 -11.11 -9.04 2.72
C GLU A 89 -10.48 -7.70 2.33
N LEU A 90 -9.55 -7.18 3.16
CA LEU A 90 -8.77 -5.98 2.82
C LEU A 90 -7.99 -6.18 1.51
N CYS A 91 -7.31 -7.31 1.35
CA CYS A 91 -6.63 -7.72 0.13
C CYS A 91 -7.58 -8.17 -0.98
N SER A 92 -8.90 -8.05 -0.85
CA SER A 92 -9.85 -8.36 -1.92
C SER A 92 -10.61 -7.12 -2.39
N LEU A 93 -10.25 -5.94 -1.86
CA LEU A 93 -10.93 -4.70 -2.20
C LEU A 93 -10.78 -4.34 -3.70
N PRO A 94 -11.86 -3.87 -4.34
CA PRO A 94 -11.81 -3.40 -5.73
C PRO A 94 -10.80 -2.27 -5.96
N TYR A 95 -10.46 -1.51 -4.90
CA TYR A 95 -9.47 -0.45 -4.93
C TYR A 95 -8.19 -0.89 -5.64
N TRP A 96 -7.70 -2.09 -5.34
CA TRP A 96 -6.43 -2.58 -5.86
C TRP A 96 -6.41 -2.88 -7.36
N ASN A 97 -7.59 -3.04 -7.97
CA ASN A 97 -7.74 -3.27 -9.41
C ASN A 97 -7.81 -1.96 -10.20
N ARG A 98 -7.71 -0.80 -9.54
CA ARG A 98 -7.72 0.50 -10.21
C ARG A 98 -6.37 0.73 -10.90
N VAL A 99 -6.43 1.17 -12.16
CA VAL A 99 -5.27 1.46 -13.02
C VAL A 99 -4.25 2.41 -12.34
N TRP A 100 -4.74 3.37 -11.55
CA TRP A 100 -3.92 4.45 -10.99
C TRP A 100 -3.25 4.13 -9.64
N VAL A 101 -3.58 3.00 -9.02
CA VAL A 101 -3.05 2.60 -7.70
C VAL A 101 -1.52 2.56 -7.69
N ALA A 102 -0.92 2.11 -8.80
CA ALA A 102 0.54 2.09 -8.94
C ALA A 102 1.14 3.50 -8.81
N GLN A 103 0.54 4.52 -9.42
CA GLN A 103 1.03 5.89 -9.32
C GLN A 103 0.81 6.49 -7.93
N GLU A 104 -0.37 6.28 -7.36
CA GLU A 104 -0.75 6.73 -6.01
C GLU A 104 0.27 6.23 -4.96
N ILE A 105 0.59 4.93 -5.03
CA ILE A 105 1.47 4.25 -4.07
C ILE A 105 2.93 4.47 -4.40
N LEU A 106 3.35 4.23 -5.64
CA LEU A 106 4.77 4.17 -5.96
C LEU A 106 5.38 5.55 -6.17
N LEU A 107 4.63 6.60 -6.51
CA LEU A 107 5.23 7.92 -6.76
C LEU A 107 5.27 8.81 -5.51
N SER A 108 4.39 8.57 -4.55
CA SER A 108 4.33 9.34 -3.32
C SER A 108 5.45 8.97 -2.35
N SER A 109 5.96 9.98 -1.64
CA SER A 109 6.97 9.79 -0.58
C SER A 109 6.35 9.46 0.77
N ASN A 110 5.08 9.83 0.96
CA ASN A 110 4.32 9.67 2.19
C ASN A 110 2.89 9.21 1.85
N ASN A 111 2.61 7.93 2.04
CA ASN A 111 1.36 7.29 1.61
C ASN A 111 0.64 6.62 2.78
N TYR A 112 -0.66 6.86 2.90
CA TYR A 112 -1.54 6.22 3.87
C TYR A 112 -2.71 5.54 3.18
N LEU A 113 -3.00 4.32 3.61
CA LEU A 113 -4.29 3.70 3.43
C LEU A 113 -5.26 4.28 4.47
N LEU A 114 -6.48 4.60 4.07
CA LEU A 114 -7.52 5.13 4.95
C LEU A 114 -8.79 4.29 4.79
N HIS A 115 -9.31 3.75 5.88
CA HIS A 115 -10.58 3.06 5.94
C HIS A 115 -11.41 3.62 7.10
N GLY A 116 -12.53 4.27 6.78
CA GLY A 116 -13.30 5.07 7.74
C GLY A 116 -12.42 6.08 8.49
N SER A 117 -12.38 5.98 9.82
CA SER A 117 -11.54 6.83 10.68
C SER A 117 -10.19 6.21 11.04
N THR A 118 -9.84 5.06 10.46
CA THR A 118 -8.58 4.36 10.71
C THR A 118 -7.63 4.51 9.53
N SER A 119 -6.36 4.78 9.81
CA SER A 119 -5.30 4.90 8.81
C SER A 119 -4.18 3.91 9.07
N LEU A 120 -3.44 3.59 8.00
CA LEU A 120 -2.28 2.70 8.03
C LEU A 120 -1.24 3.20 7.01
N PRO A 121 0.00 3.50 7.41
CA PRO A 121 1.06 3.81 6.46
C PRO A 121 1.29 2.68 5.46
N TRP A 122 1.45 3.00 4.17
CA TRP A 122 1.62 2.00 3.11
C TRP A 122 2.75 1.01 3.39
N HIS A 123 3.90 1.50 3.86
CA HIS A 123 5.07 0.63 4.13
C HIS A 123 4.77 -0.41 5.21
N MET A 124 3.91 -0.11 6.19
CA MET A 124 3.51 -1.06 7.23
C MET A 124 2.61 -2.15 6.65
N PHE A 125 1.66 -1.76 5.79
CA PHE A 125 0.85 -2.72 5.04
C PHE A 125 1.74 -3.63 4.17
N ALA A 126 2.64 -3.05 3.36
CA ALA A 126 3.52 -3.81 2.48
C ALA A 126 4.43 -4.78 3.26
N ASN A 127 5.00 -4.33 4.38
CA ASN A 127 5.78 -5.18 5.26
C ASN A 127 4.92 -6.31 5.83
N PHE A 128 3.77 -6.00 6.43
CA PHE A 128 2.87 -6.99 7.01
C PHE A 128 2.45 -8.05 5.98
N ILE A 129 2.06 -7.65 4.76
CA ILE A 129 1.73 -8.61 3.70
C ILE A 129 2.95 -9.45 3.31
N SER A 130 4.15 -8.86 3.22
CA SER A 130 5.37 -9.62 2.92
C SER A 130 5.69 -10.65 4.00
N LEU A 131 5.37 -10.38 5.27
CA LEU A 131 5.53 -11.31 6.39
C LEU A 131 4.59 -12.51 6.27
N ILE A 132 3.31 -12.25 6.00
CA ILE A 132 2.29 -13.30 5.98
C ILE A 132 2.28 -14.10 4.68
N ASP A 133 2.73 -13.54 3.54
CA ASP A 133 2.72 -14.23 2.24
C ASP A 133 3.61 -15.48 2.24
N VAL A 134 4.65 -15.51 3.09
CA VAL A 134 5.49 -16.70 3.34
C VAL A 134 4.69 -17.84 3.98
N ARG A 135 3.69 -17.50 4.80
CA ARG A 135 2.91 -18.45 5.62
C ARG A 135 1.53 -18.75 5.01
N PHE A 136 0.96 -17.82 4.27
CA PHE A 136 -0.36 -17.88 3.66
C PHE A 136 -0.37 -17.12 2.32
N PRO A 137 -0.15 -17.79 1.17
CA PRO A 137 0.00 -17.13 -0.11
C PRO A 137 -1.26 -16.34 -0.48
N CYS A 138 -1.13 -15.02 -0.56
CA CYS A 138 -2.20 -14.11 -0.95
C CYS A 138 -2.45 -14.22 -2.47
N PRO A 139 -3.67 -14.04 -3.00
CA PRO A 139 -3.93 -14.14 -4.43
C PRO A 139 -2.98 -13.22 -5.22
N SER A 140 -2.16 -13.83 -6.06
CA SER A 140 -0.96 -13.37 -6.79
C SER A 140 -0.97 -11.99 -7.48
N GLN A 141 -2.09 -11.30 -7.53
CA GLN A 141 -2.22 -9.96 -8.14
C GLN A 141 -1.55 -8.85 -7.32
N TYR A 142 -1.32 -9.08 -6.02
CA TYR A 142 -0.66 -8.12 -5.11
C TYR A 142 0.87 -8.15 -5.15
N ASN A 143 1.46 -9.27 -5.56
CA ASN A 143 2.90 -9.47 -5.51
C ASN A 143 3.67 -8.42 -6.32
N ARG A 144 3.13 -7.92 -7.44
CA ARG A 144 3.84 -6.90 -8.22
C ARG A 144 3.93 -5.54 -7.53
N LEU A 145 2.84 -5.02 -6.98
CA LEU A 145 2.85 -3.72 -6.28
C LEU A 145 3.61 -3.81 -4.96
N ILE A 146 3.41 -4.90 -4.22
CA ILE A 146 4.05 -5.12 -2.92
C ILE A 146 5.55 -5.31 -3.12
N HIS A 147 6.01 -6.23 -3.98
CA HIS A 147 7.44 -6.42 -4.21
C HIS A 147 8.14 -5.18 -4.75
N ASN A 148 7.52 -4.43 -5.69
CA ASN A 148 8.12 -3.20 -6.22
C ASN A 148 8.19 -2.11 -5.15
N SER A 149 7.19 -2.02 -4.26
CA SER A 149 7.17 -1.04 -3.18
C SER A 149 8.12 -1.41 -2.03
N THR A 150 8.22 -2.68 -1.63
CA THR A 150 9.18 -3.16 -0.62
C THR A 150 10.61 -2.96 -1.11
N ALA A 151 10.89 -3.23 -2.38
CA ALA A 151 12.20 -2.94 -2.98
C ALA A 151 12.53 -1.44 -2.98
N LYS A 152 11.53 -0.58 -3.23
CA LYS A 152 11.68 0.88 -3.17
C LYS A 152 11.89 1.38 -1.73
N SER A 153 11.08 0.94 -0.77
CA SER A 153 11.19 1.30 0.65
C SER A 153 12.52 0.81 1.25
N TYR A 154 12.94 -0.41 0.93
CA TYR A 154 14.25 -0.95 1.31
C TYR A 154 15.40 -0.11 0.74
N ALA A 155 15.36 0.20 -0.56
CA ALA A 155 16.38 1.01 -1.23
C ALA A 155 16.45 2.46 -0.73
N LEU A 156 15.32 3.03 -0.28
CA LEU A 156 15.27 4.38 0.32
C LEU A 156 15.72 4.39 1.80
N SER A 157 15.64 3.26 2.50
CA SER A 157 16.03 3.12 3.91
C SER A 157 17.53 2.85 4.14
N LYS A 158 18.28 2.51 3.07
CA LYS A 158 19.68 2.08 3.13
C LYS A 158 20.55 2.98 2.23
N PRO A 159 21.81 3.31 2.61
CA PRO A 159 22.73 3.97 1.69
C PRO A 159 22.97 3.09 0.46
N TYR A 160 22.97 3.68 -0.75
CA TYR A 160 23.03 2.99 -2.04
C TYR A 160 24.10 1.88 -2.15
N THR A 161 25.21 2.04 -1.43
CA THR A 161 26.34 1.09 -1.35
C THR A 161 26.02 -0.22 -0.62
N SER A 162 24.93 -0.27 0.14
CA SER A 162 24.49 -1.42 0.95
C SER A 162 23.29 -2.17 0.37
N VAL A 163 22.77 -1.71 -0.78
CA VAL A 163 21.69 -2.39 -1.50
C VAL A 163 22.30 -3.55 -2.31
N PRO A 164 21.86 -4.82 -2.11
CA PRO A 164 22.33 -5.95 -2.90
C PRO A 164 22.16 -5.68 -4.40
N ARG A 165 23.18 -6.01 -5.22
CA ARG A 165 23.18 -5.78 -6.69
C ARG A 165 21.96 -6.40 -7.40
N GLU A 166 21.35 -7.41 -6.79
CA GLU A 166 20.17 -8.12 -7.28
C GLU A 166 18.86 -7.32 -7.09
N LEU A 167 18.87 -6.29 -6.25
CA LEU A 167 17.75 -5.38 -6.02
C LEU A 167 17.92 -4.05 -6.79
N THR A 168 19.16 -3.67 -7.13
CA THR A 168 19.44 -2.41 -7.85
C THR A 168 18.86 -2.35 -9.27
N TRP A 169 18.74 -3.48 -9.98
CA TRP A 169 18.13 -3.49 -11.31
C TRP A 169 16.59 -3.40 -11.26
N ARG A 170 15.97 -3.92 -10.20
CA ARG A 170 14.50 -3.93 -10.00
C ARG A 170 13.94 -2.53 -9.72
N VAL A 171 14.69 -1.69 -9.02
CA VAL A 171 14.31 -0.28 -8.75
C VAL A 171 14.36 0.56 -10.04
N GLY A 172 15.29 0.25 -10.95
CA GLY A 172 15.45 0.97 -12.22
C GLY A 172 14.48 0.53 -13.32
N SER A 173 14.14 -0.76 -13.41
CA SER A 173 13.25 -1.29 -14.45
C SER A 173 11.77 -1.05 -14.15
N ALA A 174 11.36 -1.09 -12.87
CA ALA A 174 9.99 -0.82 -12.45
C ALA A 174 9.53 0.64 -12.71
N LEU A 175 10.44 1.56 -13.02
CA LEU A 175 10.11 2.95 -13.35
C LEU A 175 10.27 3.28 -14.84
N LYS A 176 10.91 2.41 -15.64
CA LYS A 176 11.28 2.72 -17.02
C LYS A 176 10.63 1.87 -18.10
N HIS A 177 10.06 0.70 -17.81
CA HIS A 177 9.53 -0.18 -18.86
C HIS A 177 8.07 -0.62 -18.68
N ASP A 178 7.49 -0.51 -17.47
CA ASP A 178 6.14 -1.07 -17.22
C ASP A 178 5.04 -0.02 -16.96
N TYR A 179 5.38 1.27 -16.91
CA TYR A 179 4.42 2.36 -16.63
C TYR A 179 4.55 3.56 -17.58
N GLU A 180 5.15 3.37 -18.76
CA GLU A 180 4.96 4.30 -19.87
C GLU A 180 3.59 4.02 -20.48
N PHE A 181 2.64 4.92 -20.25
CA PHE A 181 1.34 4.97 -20.93
C PHE A 181 1.47 5.60 -22.31
#